data_AF-A0A0R3PTF2-F1
#
_entry.id   AF-A0A0R3PTF2-F1
#
_cell.length_a   1.000
_cell.length_b   1.000
_cell.length_c   1.000
_cell.angle_alpha   90.00
_cell.angle_beta   90.00
_cell.angle_gamma   90.00
#
_symmetry.space_group_name_H-M   'P 1'
#
loop_
_entity.id
_entity.type
_entity.pdbx_description
1 polymer ?
#
loop_
_entity_poly.entity_id
_entity_poly.type
_entity_poly.pdbx_seq_one_letter_code
_entity_poly.pdbx_strand_id
1 'polypeptide(L)'
;MVLALQVKTGNGLRIEGVLACCASGNVRNACVSDTEMCIGGTCQWKFCSLTPRTTLCVLFEISAQFVTQYQHADGRKRIRVTTTCRSWADMATQQPNIAYSFDQEAGAVAMARLASWRAASENDTPDALRWLDRTLIRLCQKFGEYVKDDPNSFRLSDKFSLFPQFMHILFMENVLESTTMIQPVLFSYSFSGPPEPVLLDTSSILPDRILLMDDYFHVLIYHGQTIATWKRMNYHEDPQYATFKQLLEAPVSDATAILQERWPMPRYIVTEYEGSQARFLLSKVNPSLTHNNPYASEGGAPVFTDDVSLQVFVEHLKKLASSSST
;
A
#
# COMPACT_ATOMS: atom_id res chain seq x y z
N MET A 1 -4.82 -3.47 32.01
CA MET A 1 -5.05 -2.51 30.91
C MET A 1 -5.93 -3.21 29.87
N VAL A 2 -7.25 -2.97 29.85
CA VAL A 2 -8.14 -3.61 28.88
C VAL A 2 -8.46 -2.59 27.81
N LEU A 3 -7.85 -2.75 26.64
CA LEU A 3 -8.25 -2.02 25.44
C LEU A 3 -9.38 -2.82 24.79
N ALA A 4 -10.51 -2.18 24.51
CA ALA A 4 -11.67 -2.84 23.91
C ALA A 4 -12.24 -2.02 22.76
N LEU A 5 -12.45 -2.68 21.62
CA LEU A 5 -13.33 -2.20 20.55
C LEU A 5 -14.68 -2.87 20.71
N GLN A 6 -15.74 -2.07 20.71
CA GLN A 6 -17.11 -2.54 20.55
C GLN A 6 -17.67 -2.01 19.24
N VAL A 7 -18.32 -2.87 18.47
CA VAL A 7 -19.03 -2.49 17.25
C VAL A 7 -20.52 -2.64 17.50
N LYS A 8 -21.27 -1.60 17.16
CA LYS A 8 -22.73 -1.56 17.23
C LYS A 8 -23.27 -1.32 15.84
N THR A 9 -24.35 -1.98 15.47
CA THR A 9 -24.99 -1.84 14.15
C THR A 9 -26.42 -1.34 14.30
N GLY A 10 -26.98 -0.81 13.21
CA GLY A 10 -28.40 -0.47 13.14
C GLY A 10 -29.29 -1.72 13.18
N ASN A 11 -30.59 -1.52 13.40
CA ASN A 11 -31.55 -2.64 13.42
C ASN A 11 -31.51 -3.46 12.13
N GLY A 12 -31.47 -4.78 12.28
CA GLY A 12 -31.42 -5.73 11.16
C GLY A 12 -30.02 -6.01 10.62
N LEU A 13 -29.02 -5.19 10.97
CA LEU A 13 -27.65 -5.35 10.48
C LEU A 13 -26.80 -6.19 11.42
N ARG A 14 -25.99 -7.09 10.86
CA ARG A 14 -25.15 -7.99 11.64
C ARG A 14 -23.65 -7.83 11.34
N ILE A 15 -22.83 -8.25 12.31
CA ILE A 15 -21.38 -8.27 12.26
C ILE A 15 -20.93 -9.72 12.16
N GLU A 16 -20.13 -10.05 11.15
CA GLU A 16 -19.64 -11.40 10.93
C GLU A 16 -18.32 -11.66 11.65
N GLY A 17 -17.46 -10.62 11.74
CA GLY A 17 -16.27 -10.65 12.57
C GLY A 17 -15.22 -9.61 12.20
N VAL A 18 -14.01 -9.78 12.76
CA VAL A 18 -12.88 -8.86 12.59
C VAL A 18 -11.60 -9.60 12.20
N LEU A 19 -10.85 -9.02 11.27
CA LEU A 19 -9.48 -9.35 10.89
C LEU A 19 -8.52 -8.33 11.51
N ALA A 20 -7.90 -8.72 12.62
CA ALA A 20 -6.90 -7.94 13.33
C ALA A 20 -6.14 -8.78 14.36
N CYS A 21 -5.02 -8.25 14.86
CA CYS A 21 -4.29 -8.78 16.02
C CYS A 21 -5.04 -8.48 17.33
N CYS A 22 -6.12 -9.23 17.57
CA CYS A 22 -6.99 -9.06 18.73
C CYS A 22 -7.48 -10.40 19.27
N ALA A 23 -8.10 -10.36 20.44
CA ALA A 23 -8.81 -11.50 21.02
C ALA A 23 -10.30 -11.19 21.09
N SER A 24 -11.14 -12.22 20.99
CA SER A 24 -12.57 -12.07 21.20
C SER A 24 -12.86 -11.55 22.62
N GLY A 25 -13.77 -10.58 22.71
CA GLY A 25 -14.36 -10.13 23.97
C GLY A 25 -15.43 -11.07 24.51
N ASN A 26 -15.89 -12.04 23.71
CA ASN A 26 -16.97 -12.99 24.01
C ASN A 26 -18.28 -12.29 24.44
N VAL A 27 -18.62 -11.18 23.77
CA VAL A 27 -19.86 -10.44 24.01
C VAL A 27 -20.77 -10.64 22.80
N ARG A 28 -21.87 -11.37 23.00
CA ARG A 28 -22.87 -11.63 21.97
C ARG A 28 -24.16 -10.88 22.25
N ASN A 29 -24.73 -10.25 21.22
CA ASN A 29 -26.02 -9.57 21.26
C ASN A 29 -26.66 -9.60 19.86
N ALA A 30 -27.76 -8.85 19.67
CA ALA A 30 -28.49 -8.79 18.40
C ALA A 30 -27.67 -8.29 17.19
N CYS A 31 -26.49 -7.68 17.41
CA CYS A 31 -25.62 -7.20 16.33
C CYS A 31 -24.70 -8.30 15.78
N VAL A 32 -24.64 -9.49 16.40
CA VAL A 32 -23.71 -10.56 15.99
C VAL A 32 -24.39 -11.48 14.97
N SER A 33 -23.71 -11.76 13.85
CA SER A 33 -24.15 -12.69 12.83
C SER A 33 -24.07 -14.14 13.29
N ASP A 34 -24.95 -14.98 12.75
CA ASP A 34 -24.85 -16.43 12.89
C ASP A 34 -23.79 -17.00 11.93
N THR A 35 -23.48 -16.26 10.85
CA THR A 35 -22.34 -16.52 9.98
C THR A 35 -21.09 -15.89 10.58
N GLU A 36 -20.23 -16.74 11.14
CA GLU A 36 -18.97 -16.31 11.74
C GLU A 36 -17.85 -16.30 10.69
N MET A 37 -17.16 -15.16 10.60
CA MET A 37 -15.99 -14.98 9.75
C MET A 37 -14.85 -14.43 10.60
N CYS A 38 -13.64 -14.97 10.41
CA CYS A 38 -12.45 -14.48 11.10
C CYS A 38 -12.56 -14.60 12.62
N ILE A 39 -12.26 -13.54 13.38
CA ILE A 39 -12.57 -13.49 14.82
C ILE A 39 -14.00 -12.97 14.96
N GLY A 40 -14.98 -13.86 14.86
CA GLY A 40 -16.39 -13.53 14.93
C GLY A 40 -17.06 -14.02 16.21
N GLY A 41 -18.37 -14.28 16.14
CA GLY A 41 -19.16 -14.72 17.30
C GLY A 41 -19.30 -13.70 18.44
N THR A 42 -18.84 -12.46 18.22
CA THR A 42 -18.77 -11.39 19.21
C THR A 42 -19.01 -10.03 18.56
N CYS A 43 -19.45 -9.03 19.33
CA CYS A 43 -19.47 -7.62 18.94
C CYS A 43 -18.43 -6.79 19.70
N GLN A 44 -17.56 -7.45 20.47
CA GLN A 44 -16.47 -6.84 21.20
C GLN A 44 -15.16 -7.60 20.98
N TRP A 45 -14.06 -6.86 20.81
CA TRP A 45 -12.71 -7.38 20.68
C TRP A 45 -11.76 -6.64 21.63
N LYS A 46 -10.78 -7.37 22.17
CA LYS A 46 -9.76 -6.86 23.08
C LYS A 46 -8.41 -6.83 22.40
N PHE A 47 -7.63 -5.80 22.70
CA PHE A 47 -6.30 -5.60 22.13
C PHE A 47 -5.29 -5.42 23.27
N CYS A 48 -4.06 -5.88 23.05
CA CYS A 48 -2.96 -5.64 23.98
C CYS A 48 -2.37 -4.23 23.80
N SER A 49 -2.30 -3.76 22.55
CA SER A 49 -1.76 -2.45 22.19
C SER A 49 -2.43 -1.95 20.91
N LEU A 50 -2.62 -0.63 20.80
CA LEU A 50 -3.02 0.05 19.57
C LEU A 50 -2.15 1.30 19.40
N THR A 51 -1.84 1.61 18.15
CA THR A 51 -1.18 2.86 17.75
C THR A 51 -2.09 3.63 16.79
N PRO A 52 -1.81 4.92 16.52
CA PRO A 52 -2.50 5.66 15.47
C PRO A 52 -2.43 5.01 14.07
N ARG A 53 -1.47 4.11 13.82
CA ARG A 53 -1.32 3.37 12.55
C ARG A 53 -2.02 2.01 12.54
N THR A 54 -2.65 1.59 13.63
CA THR A 54 -3.30 0.28 13.68
C THR A 54 -4.61 0.30 12.88
N THR A 55 -4.69 -0.54 11.84
CA THR A 55 -5.84 -0.67 10.96
C THR A 55 -6.51 -2.03 11.12
N LEU A 56 -7.84 -2.04 11.26
CA LEU A 56 -8.66 -3.23 11.43
C LEU A 56 -9.51 -3.44 10.17
N CYS A 57 -9.78 -4.68 9.79
CA CYS A 57 -10.81 -4.98 8.80
C CYS A 57 -12.00 -5.60 9.54
N VAL A 58 -13.15 -4.93 9.50
CA VAL A 58 -14.39 -5.39 10.15
C VAL A 58 -15.36 -5.80 9.06
N LEU A 59 -15.87 -7.02 9.15
CA LEU A 59 -16.84 -7.58 8.21
C LEU A 59 -18.23 -7.41 8.81
N PHE A 60 -19.02 -6.54 8.17
CA PHE A 60 -20.36 -6.18 8.59
C PHE A 60 -21.17 -5.79 7.37
N GLU A 61 -22.48 -5.65 7.54
CA GLU A 61 -23.36 -5.32 6.44
C GLU A 61 -23.26 -3.85 5.99
N ILE A 62 -23.82 -2.86 6.71
CA ILE A 62 -23.99 -1.50 6.13
C ILE A 62 -23.62 -0.35 7.08
N SER A 63 -24.31 -0.20 8.21
CA SER A 63 -24.12 0.93 9.14
C SER A 63 -23.59 0.46 10.49
N ALA A 64 -22.52 1.09 10.96
CA ALA A 64 -21.84 0.71 12.18
C ALA A 64 -21.35 1.92 13.00
N GLN A 65 -21.38 1.78 14.31
CA GLN A 65 -20.71 2.63 15.27
C GLN A 65 -19.60 1.84 15.95
N PHE A 66 -18.40 2.38 15.88
CA PHE A 66 -17.18 1.84 16.48
C PHE A 66 -16.89 2.61 17.77
N VAL A 67 -16.79 1.91 18.88
CA VAL A 67 -16.49 2.47 20.20
C VAL A 67 -15.21 1.82 20.72
N THR A 68 -14.11 2.56 20.70
CA THR A 68 -12.80 2.09 21.19
C THR A 68 -12.49 2.72 22.53
N GLN A 69 -12.44 1.90 23.57
CA GLN A 69 -12.02 2.31 24.92
C GLN A 69 -10.56 1.91 25.11
N TYR A 70 -9.72 2.87 25.50
CA TYR A 70 -8.28 2.63 25.66
C TYR A 70 -7.67 3.53 26.74
N GLN A 71 -6.50 3.13 27.24
CA GLN A 71 -5.66 3.97 28.07
C GLN A 71 -4.67 4.70 27.16
N HIS A 72 -4.71 6.02 27.19
CA HIS A 72 -3.77 6.85 26.43
C HIS A 72 -2.42 6.92 27.17
N ALA A 73 -1.35 7.28 26.44
CA ALA A 73 0.02 7.31 26.98
C ALA A 73 0.22 8.29 28.15
N ASP A 74 -0.70 9.25 28.32
CA ASP A 74 -0.76 10.18 29.47
C ASP A 74 -1.43 9.55 30.71
N GLY A 75 -1.72 8.25 30.68
CA GLY A 75 -2.38 7.50 31.75
C GLY A 75 -3.90 7.66 31.80
N ARG A 76 -4.50 8.56 31.00
CA ARG A 76 -5.95 8.80 31.03
C ARG A 76 -6.70 7.74 30.23
N LYS A 77 -7.85 7.31 30.74
CA LYS A 77 -8.79 6.51 29.95
C LYS A 77 -9.52 7.40 28.94
N ARG A 78 -9.57 6.97 27.69
CA ARG A 78 -10.25 7.67 26.60
C ARG A 78 -11.20 6.74 25.88
N ILE A 79 -12.23 7.34 25.30
CA ILE A 79 -13.20 6.66 24.43
C ILE A 79 -13.16 7.38 23.09
N ARG A 80 -12.83 6.64 22.03
CA ARG A 80 -12.97 7.11 20.65
C ARG A 80 -14.23 6.50 20.06
N VAL A 81 -15.12 7.35 19.56
CA VAL A 81 -16.35 6.93 18.89
C VAL A 81 -16.30 7.39 17.44
N THR A 82 -16.46 6.45 16.52
CA THR A 82 -16.60 6.72 15.08
C THR A 82 -17.92 6.13 14.63
N THR A 83 -18.81 6.94 14.08
CA THR A 83 -20.09 6.46 13.53
C THR A 83 -20.07 6.63 12.03
N THR A 84 -20.37 5.57 11.29
CA THR A 84 -20.52 5.62 9.84
C THR A 84 -21.96 5.32 9.46
N CYS A 85 -22.41 5.96 8.39
CA CYS A 85 -23.68 5.66 7.74
C CYS A 85 -23.45 5.53 6.24
N ARG A 86 -24.26 4.68 5.61
CA ARG A 86 -24.31 4.51 4.16
C ARG A 86 -25.78 4.40 3.74
N SER A 87 -26.07 4.91 2.56
CA SER A 87 -27.42 4.85 2.00
C SER A 87 -27.78 3.41 1.63
N TRP A 88 -29.02 3.04 1.91
CA TRP A 88 -29.59 1.80 1.42
C TRP A 88 -29.85 1.91 -0.07
N ALA A 89 -29.54 0.84 -0.80
CA ALA A 89 -29.85 0.72 -2.22
C ALA A 89 -30.33 -0.71 -2.50
N ASP A 90 -31.40 -0.82 -3.27
CA ASP A 90 -31.91 -2.12 -3.72
C ASP A 90 -31.13 -2.58 -4.96
N MET A 91 -30.52 -3.76 -4.87
CA MET A 91 -29.74 -4.34 -5.96
C MET A 91 -30.57 -4.54 -7.24
N ALA A 92 -31.87 -4.80 -7.15
CA ALA A 92 -32.72 -5.05 -8.32
C ALA A 92 -33.00 -3.78 -9.13
N THR A 93 -33.06 -2.62 -8.47
CA THR A 93 -33.49 -1.36 -9.09
C THR A 93 -32.40 -0.30 -9.15
N GLN A 94 -31.37 -0.40 -8.31
CA GLN A 94 -30.35 0.62 -8.08
C GLN A 94 -28.92 0.05 -8.15
N GLN A 95 -28.71 -1.03 -8.91
CA GLN A 95 -27.39 -1.62 -9.14
C GLN A 95 -26.31 -0.59 -9.54
N PRO A 96 -26.56 0.40 -10.42
CA PRO A 96 -25.56 1.41 -10.77
C PRO A 96 -25.06 2.23 -9.57
N ASN A 97 -25.95 2.55 -8.62
CA ASN A 97 -25.58 3.30 -7.41
C ASN A 97 -24.65 2.46 -6.51
N ILE A 98 -24.94 1.17 -6.38
CA ILE A 98 -24.11 0.22 -5.63
C ILE A 98 -22.74 0.09 -6.30
N ALA A 99 -22.72 -0.12 -7.62
CA ALA A 99 -21.50 -0.23 -8.41
C ALA A 99 -20.61 1.02 -8.28
N TYR A 100 -21.21 2.22 -8.34
CA TYR A 100 -20.48 3.48 -8.20
C TYR A 100 -19.85 3.67 -6.82
N SER A 101 -20.45 3.07 -5.79
CA SER A 101 -19.97 3.14 -4.40
C SER A 101 -18.86 2.13 -4.08
N PHE A 102 -18.49 1.26 -5.02
CA PHE A 102 -17.43 0.29 -4.82
C PHE A 102 -16.05 0.97 -4.75
N ASP A 103 -15.28 0.57 -3.74
CA ASP A 103 -13.89 0.99 -3.54
C ASP A 103 -12.99 -0.23 -3.79
N GLN A 104 -12.40 -0.27 -4.99
CA GLN A 104 -11.57 -1.40 -5.42
C GLN A 104 -10.29 -1.57 -4.61
N GLU A 105 -9.70 -0.49 -4.08
CA GLU A 105 -8.47 -0.58 -3.29
C GLU A 105 -8.78 -1.15 -1.90
N ALA A 106 -9.80 -0.61 -1.22
CA ALA A 106 -10.25 -1.12 0.07
C ALA A 106 -10.76 -2.56 -0.04
N GLY A 107 -11.50 -2.86 -1.10
CA GLY A 107 -11.97 -4.21 -1.41
C GLY A 107 -10.81 -5.18 -1.62
N ALA A 108 -9.78 -4.80 -2.38
CA ALA A 108 -8.63 -5.65 -2.63
C ALA A 108 -7.85 -5.96 -1.34
N VAL A 109 -7.61 -4.95 -0.50
CA VAL A 109 -6.94 -5.14 0.81
C VAL A 109 -7.76 -6.03 1.74
N ALA A 110 -9.09 -5.85 1.78
CA ALA A 110 -9.98 -6.70 2.60
C ALA A 110 -9.96 -8.16 2.12
N MET A 111 -10.03 -8.38 0.81
CA MET A 111 -9.96 -9.72 0.20
C MET A 111 -8.60 -10.38 0.44
N ALA A 112 -7.50 -9.64 0.31
CA ALA A 112 -6.17 -10.14 0.61
C ALA A 112 -6.05 -10.58 2.07
N ARG A 113 -6.50 -9.76 3.03
CA ARG A 113 -6.52 -10.12 4.45
C ARG A 113 -7.36 -11.36 4.72
N LEU A 114 -8.53 -11.47 4.10
CA LEU A 114 -9.42 -12.61 4.27
C LEU A 114 -8.82 -13.89 3.68
N ALA A 115 -8.18 -13.80 2.52
CA ALA A 115 -7.49 -14.93 1.90
C ALA A 115 -6.31 -15.42 2.73
N SER A 116 -5.48 -14.50 3.26
CA SER A 116 -4.39 -14.88 4.18
C SER A 116 -4.93 -15.57 5.43
N TRP A 117 -6.04 -15.06 5.99
CA TRP A 117 -6.66 -15.68 7.16
C TRP A 117 -7.22 -17.07 6.85
N ARG A 118 -7.90 -17.25 5.69
CA ARG A 118 -8.39 -18.56 5.25
C ARG A 118 -7.27 -19.55 5.03
N ALA A 119 -6.23 -19.16 4.28
CA ALA A 119 -5.06 -20.00 4.07
C ALA A 119 -4.42 -20.45 5.40
N ALA A 120 -4.33 -19.55 6.39
CA ALA A 120 -3.77 -19.86 7.70
C ALA A 120 -4.71 -20.71 8.59
N SER A 121 -6.02 -20.45 8.56
CA SER A 121 -6.98 -21.10 9.46
C SER A 121 -7.44 -22.46 8.95
N GLU A 122 -7.62 -22.59 7.64
CA GLU A 122 -8.07 -23.80 6.97
C GLU A 122 -6.88 -24.71 6.57
N ASN A 123 -5.65 -24.21 6.66
CA ASN A 123 -4.40 -24.88 6.26
C ASN A 123 -4.44 -25.43 4.81
N ASP A 124 -5.21 -24.78 3.94
CA ASP A 124 -5.40 -25.14 2.53
C ASP A 124 -5.26 -23.88 1.64
N THR A 125 -4.01 -23.52 1.35
CA THR A 125 -3.71 -22.41 0.45
C THR A 125 -4.33 -22.60 -0.94
N PRO A 126 -4.28 -23.79 -1.58
CA PRO A 126 -4.96 -24.01 -2.85
C PRO A 126 -6.47 -23.71 -2.85
N ASP A 127 -7.21 -24.09 -1.80
CA ASP A 127 -8.65 -23.78 -1.73
C ASP A 127 -8.91 -22.29 -1.51
N ALA A 128 -8.10 -21.62 -0.68
CA ALA A 128 -8.19 -20.17 -0.50
C ALA A 128 -7.98 -19.41 -1.83
N LEU A 129 -7.05 -19.85 -2.67
CA LEU A 129 -6.83 -19.29 -4.01
C LEU A 129 -8.04 -19.53 -4.94
N ARG A 130 -8.58 -20.75 -4.99
CA ARG A 130 -9.79 -21.05 -5.78
C ARG A 130 -10.99 -20.25 -5.31
N TRP A 131 -11.12 -20.01 -4.01
CA TRP A 131 -12.19 -19.18 -3.46
C TRP A 131 -12.06 -17.73 -3.91
N LEU A 132 -10.86 -17.16 -3.90
CA LEU A 132 -10.62 -15.82 -4.43
C LEU A 132 -10.94 -15.74 -5.93
N ASP A 133 -10.50 -16.71 -6.74
CA ASP A 133 -10.81 -16.79 -8.18
C ASP A 133 -12.31 -16.79 -8.43
N ARG A 134 -13.04 -17.66 -7.73
CA ARG A 134 -14.50 -17.74 -7.81
C ARG A 134 -15.16 -16.43 -7.39
N THR A 135 -14.60 -15.72 -6.42
CA THR A 135 -15.11 -14.44 -5.96
C THR A 135 -14.90 -13.35 -7.02
N LEU A 136 -13.71 -13.28 -7.62
CA LEU A 136 -13.41 -12.37 -8.72
C LEU A 136 -14.32 -12.62 -9.93
N ILE A 137 -14.49 -13.89 -10.33
CA ILE A 137 -15.37 -14.27 -11.44
C ILE A 137 -16.80 -13.80 -11.17
N ARG A 138 -17.34 -14.05 -9.98
CA ARG A 138 -18.70 -13.61 -9.61
C ARG A 138 -18.84 -12.09 -9.63
N LEU A 139 -17.82 -11.36 -9.18
CA LEU A 139 -17.81 -9.89 -9.24
C LEU A 139 -17.86 -9.41 -10.69
N CYS A 140 -16.98 -9.93 -11.55
CA CYS A 140 -16.93 -9.60 -12.97
C CYS A 140 -18.21 -9.97 -13.72
N GLN A 141 -18.82 -11.12 -13.41
CA GLN A 141 -20.11 -11.53 -13.98
C GLN A 141 -21.25 -10.61 -13.53
N LYS A 142 -21.18 -10.08 -12.30
CA LYS A 142 -22.26 -9.24 -11.75
C LYS A 142 -22.17 -7.79 -12.19
N PHE A 143 -20.97 -7.23 -12.32
CA PHE A 143 -20.73 -5.81 -12.56
C PHE A 143 -20.00 -5.49 -13.87
N GLY A 144 -19.54 -6.50 -14.60
CA GLY A 144 -18.97 -6.32 -15.93
C GLY A 144 -20.04 -6.22 -17.01
N GLU A 145 -19.71 -5.47 -18.06
CA GLU A 145 -20.51 -5.36 -19.28
C GLU A 145 -19.92 -6.30 -20.32
N TYR A 146 -20.75 -7.19 -20.89
CA TYR A 146 -20.33 -8.12 -21.92
C TYR A 146 -21.52 -8.67 -22.70
N VAL A 147 -21.25 -9.09 -23.92
CA VAL A 147 -22.14 -9.90 -24.74
C VAL A 147 -21.86 -11.37 -24.43
N LYS A 148 -22.92 -12.14 -24.23
CA LYS A 148 -22.80 -13.57 -23.96
C LYS A 148 -22.05 -14.25 -25.10
N ASP A 149 -21.10 -15.11 -24.76
CA ASP A 149 -20.27 -15.88 -25.68
C ASP A 149 -19.30 -15.05 -26.55
N ASP A 150 -19.09 -13.76 -26.25
CA ASP A 150 -18.05 -12.91 -26.85
C ASP A 150 -17.07 -12.36 -25.79
N PRO A 151 -15.92 -13.02 -25.57
CA PRO A 151 -14.92 -12.58 -24.60
C PRO A 151 -14.33 -11.19 -24.86
N ASN A 152 -14.28 -10.73 -26.13
CA ASN A 152 -13.67 -9.45 -26.48
C ASN A 152 -14.54 -8.25 -26.13
N SER A 153 -15.83 -8.50 -25.89
CA SER A 153 -16.80 -7.49 -25.45
C SER A 153 -16.65 -7.10 -23.98
N PHE A 154 -15.91 -7.87 -23.18
CA PHE A 154 -15.84 -7.66 -21.74
C PHE A 154 -15.20 -6.31 -21.38
N ARG A 155 -15.92 -5.54 -20.58
CA ARG A 155 -15.50 -4.24 -20.05
C ARG A 155 -15.86 -4.12 -18.58
N LEU A 156 -14.99 -3.43 -17.85
CA LEU A 156 -15.24 -3.00 -16.48
C LEU A 156 -15.19 -1.47 -16.45
N SER A 157 -16.03 -0.88 -15.60
CA SER A 157 -15.94 0.56 -15.31
C SER A 157 -14.68 0.88 -14.49
N ASP A 158 -14.28 2.14 -14.45
CA ASP A 158 -13.12 2.62 -13.70
C ASP A 158 -13.16 2.27 -12.20
N LYS A 159 -14.36 2.02 -11.66
CA LYS A 159 -14.56 1.59 -10.27
C LYS A 159 -14.09 0.17 -10.00
N PHE A 160 -14.00 -0.68 -11.03
CA PHE A 160 -13.65 -2.09 -10.92
C PHE A 160 -12.43 -2.48 -11.74
N SER A 161 -11.97 -1.64 -12.68
CA SER A 161 -10.96 -2.00 -13.67
C SER A 161 -9.61 -2.44 -13.08
N LEU A 162 -9.23 -1.91 -11.91
CA LEU A 162 -8.00 -2.30 -11.21
C LEU A 162 -8.20 -3.50 -10.27
N PHE A 163 -9.43 -3.86 -9.94
CA PHE A 163 -9.69 -4.95 -9.00
C PHE A 163 -9.18 -6.32 -9.48
N PRO A 164 -9.41 -6.76 -10.74
CA PRO A 164 -8.80 -7.98 -11.26
C PRO A 164 -7.27 -7.94 -11.24
N GLN A 165 -6.69 -6.76 -11.47
CA GLN A 165 -5.24 -6.55 -11.42
C GLN A 165 -4.71 -6.77 -10.00
N PHE A 166 -5.34 -6.19 -8.98
CA PHE A 166 -4.96 -6.45 -7.58
C PHE A 166 -5.09 -7.92 -7.19
N MET A 167 -6.14 -8.61 -7.63
CA MET A 167 -6.31 -10.03 -7.36
C MET A 167 -5.24 -10.87 -8.06
N HIS A 168 -4.92 -10.57 -9.32
CA HIS A 168 -3.86 -11.25 -10.05
C HIS A 168 -2.50 -11.12 -9.35
N ILE A 169 -2.16 -9.91 -8.92
CA ILE A 169 -0.94 -9.61 -8.15
C ILE A 169 -0.88 -10.48 -6.88
N LEU A 170 -1.98 -10.56 -6.14
CA LEU A 170 -2.07 -11.38 -4.92
C LEU A 170 -1.82 -12.88 -5.20
N PHE A 171 -2.10 -13.37 -6.40
CA PHE A 171 -1.99 -14.78 -6.78
C PHE A 171 -0.62 -15.19 -7.31
N MET A 172 0.03 -14.29 -8.04
CA MET A 172 1.19 -14.64 -8.87
C MET A 172 2.49 -14.10 -8.33
N GLU A 173 2.44 -13.03 -7.53
CA GLU A 173 3.67 -12.35 -7.18
C GLU A 173 4.52 -13.14 -6.20
N ASN A 174 5.77 -13.28 -6.57
CA ASN A 174 6.74 -13.97 -5.75
C ASN A 174 7.14 -13.09 -4.56
N VAL A 175 7.91 -13.67 -3.64
CA VAL A 175 8.39 -12.98 -2.43
C VAL A 175 9.22 -11.75 -2.78
N LEU A 176 10.02 -11.79 -3.85
CA LEU A 176 10.86 -10.67 -4.27
C LEU A 176 10.01 -9.48 -4.72
N GLU A 177 9.09 -9.70 -5.65
CA GLU A 177 8.19 -8.65 -6.17
C GLU A 177 7.25 -8.11 -5.09
N SER A 178 6.76 -8.98 -4.20
CA SER A 178 6.01 -8.56 -3.01
C SER A 178 6.86 -7.69 -2.07
N THR A 179 8.16 -7.99 -1.96
CA THR A 179 9.09 -7.16 -1.17
C THR A 179 9.31 -5.81 -1.84
N THR A 180 9.44 -5.77 -3.18
CA THR A 180 9.54 -4.54 -3.96
C THR A 180 8.33 -3.62 -3.77
N MET A 181 7.11 -4.18 -3.64
CA MET A 181 5.91 -3.39 -3.31
C MET A 181 5.97 -2.76 -1.91
N ILE A 182 6.56 -3.46 -0.93
CA ILE A 182 6.66 -3.01 0.47
C ILE A 182 7.79 -1.99 0.62
N GLN A 183 8.94 -2.31 0.06
CA GLN A 183 10.15 -1.51 0.11
C GLN A 183 10.67 -1.35 -1.33
N PRO A 184 10.41 -0.18 -1.94
CA PRO A 184 10.93 0.13 -3.25
C PRO A 184 12.45 0.00 -3.30
N VAL A 185 12.96 -0.46 -4.43
CA VAL A 185 14.40 -0.59 -4.68
C VAL A 185 14.89 0.66 -5.39
N LEU A 186 16.10 1.10 -5.04
CA LEU A 186 16.74 2.27 -5.64
C LEU A 186 18.14 1.88 -6.11
N PHE A 187 18.41 2.04 -7.40
CA PHE A 187 19.73 1.85 -8.00
C PHE A 187 20.35 3.19 -8.37
N SER A 188 21.65 3.32 -8.15
CA SER A 188 22.44 4.51 -8.44
C SER A 188 23.41 4.22 -9.59
N TYR A 189 23.37 5.08 -10.60
CA TYR A 189 24.26 5.06 -11.76
C TYR A 189 25.15 6.29 -11.70
N SER A 190 26.46 6.08 -11.79
CA SER A 190 27.48 7.12 -11.72
C SER A 190 28.66 6.77 -12.62
N PHE A 191 29.59 7.71 -12.82
CA PHE A 191 30.83 7.44 -13.55
C PHE A 191 31.84 6.58 -12.74
N SER A 192 31.65 6.48 -11.43
CA SER A 192 32.59 5.83 -10.51
C SER A 192 32.48 4.31 -10.44
N GLY A 193 31.56 3.68 -11.19
CA GLY A 193 31.42 2.24 -11.17
C GLY A 193 30.14 1.72 -11.83
N PRO A 194 29.91 0.39 -11.75
CA PRO A 194 28.67 -0.22 -12.20
C PRO A 194 27.46 0.25 -11.36
N PRO A 195 26.22 -0.01 -11.82
CA PRO A 195 25.01 0.31 -11.06
C PRO A 195 25.05 -0.38 -9.69
N GLU A 196 24.81 0.38 -8.63
CA GLU A 196 24.82 -0.12 -7.25
C GLU A 196 23.48 0.12 -6.56
N PRO A 197 22.99 -0.83 -5.75
CA PRO A 197 21.81 -0.61 -4.92
C PRO A 197 22.16 0.40 -3.82
N VAL A 198 21.32 1.42 -3.66
CA VAL A 198 21.47 2.46 -2.64
C VAL A 198 20.25 2.45 -1.71
N LEU A 199 20.43 3.01 -0.52
CA LEU A 199 19.33 3.15 0.43
C LEU A 199 18.26 4.07 -0.15
N LEU A 200 16.99 3.73 0.07
CA LEU A 200 15.83 4.55 -0.28
C LEU A 200 15.73 5.73 0.69
N ASP A 201 16.69 6.65 0.60
CA ASP A 201 16.91 7.77 1.50
C ASP A 201 17.24 9.03 0.71
N THR A 202 16.84 10.18 1.25
CA THR A 202 17.24 11.51 0.77
C THR A 202 18.75 11.70 0.55
N SER A 203 19.60 11.07 1.37
CA SER A 203 21.06 11.15 1.21
C SER A 203 21.57 10.51 -0.08
N SER A 204 20.81 9.58 -0.67
CA SER A 204 21.14 8.92 -1.93
C SER A 204 20.83 9.78 -3.15
N ILE A 205 20.08 10.88 -2.99
CA ILE A 205 19.71 11.79 -4.08
C ILE A 205 20.82 12.82 -4.27
N LEU A 206 21.84 12.41 -5.03
CA LEU A 206 23.01 13.22 -5.33
C LEU A 206 22.91 13.90 -6.72
N PRO A 207 23.53 15.07 -6.91
CA PRO A 207 23.39 15.86 -8.14
C PRO A 207 24.11 15.23 -9.36
N ASP A 208 25.15 14.43 -9.12
CA ASP A 208 26.04 13.82 -10.12
C ASP A 208 25.65 12.38 -10.49
N ARG A 209 24.49 11.90 -10.03
CA ARG A 209 24.04 10.51 -10.25
C ARG A 209 22.68 10.45 -10.95
N ILE A 210 22.41 9.32 -11.58
CA ILE A 210 21.08 8.94 -12.06
C ILE A 210 20.54 7.86 -11.14
N LEU A 211 19.28 7.96 -10.76
CA LEU A 211 18.61 6.96 -9.94
C LEU A 211 17.55 6.22 -10.76
N LEU A 212 17.49 4.89 -10.60
CA LEU A 212 16.38 4.06 -11.06
C LEU A 212 15.64 3.55 -9.82
N MET A 213 14.40 4.02 -9.64
CA MET A 213 13.50 3.55 -8.59
C MET A 213 12.52 2.54 -9.17
N ASP A 214 12.34 1.45 -8.46
CA ASP A 214 11.33 0.45 -8.72
C ASP A 214 10.46 0.25 -7.47
N ASP A 215 9.18 0.67 -7.53
CA ASP A 215 8.20 0.44 -6.46
C ASP A 215 7.12 -0.58 -6.86
N TYR A 216 7.46 -1.47 -7.81
CA TYR A 216 6.59 -2.43 -8.47
C TYR A 216 5.58 -1.77 -9.42
N PHE A 217 4.86 -0.73 -8.98
CA PHE A 217 3.82 -0.04 -9.75
C PHE A 217 4.37 1.02 -10.71
N HIS A 218 5.53 1.59 -10.39
CA HIS A 218 6.23 2.61 -11.14
C HIS A 218 7.70 2.20 -11.32
N VAL A 219 8.19 2.44 -12.54
CA VAL A 219 9.62 2.38 -12.86
C VAL A 219 10.03 3.80 -13.21
N LEU A 220 10.83 4.42 -12.34
CA LEU A 220 11.13 5.84 -12.37
C LEU A 220 12.63 6.09 -12.52
N ILE A 221 13.01 6.82 -13.57
CA ILE A 221 14.38 7.32 -13.78
C ILE A 221 14.44 8.78 -13.35
N TYR A 222 15.32 9.09 -12.40
CA TYR A 222 15.57 10.43 -11.89
C TYR A 222 16.99 10.89 -12.24
N HIS A 223 17.11 12.00 -12.94
CA HIS A 223 18.40 12.62 -13.26
C HIS A 223 18.76 13.67 -12.20
N GLY A 224 19.91 13.52 -11.54
CA GLY A 224 20.46 14.53 -10.64
C GLY A 224 20.74 15.88 -11.34
N GLN A 225 20.90 16.94 -10.56
CA GLN A 225 21.02 18.31 -11.06
C GLN A 225 22.13 18.49 -12.11
N THR A 226 23.32 17.96 -11.85
CA THR A 226 24.47 18.05 -12.76
C THR A 226 24.23 17.25 -14.03
N ILE A 227 23.70 16.03 -13.89
CA ILE A 227 23.36 15.16 -15.03
C ILE A 227 22.30 15.79 -15.92
N ALA A 228 21.23 16.32 -15.33
CA ALA A 228 20.17 17.01 -16.04
C ALA A 228 20.72 18.23 -16.81
N THR A 229 21.63 18.98 -16.20
CA THR A 229 22.29 20.13 -16.83
C THR A 229 23.13 19.71 -18.04
N TRP A 230 23.97 18.68 -17.91
CA TRP A 230 24.77 18.15 -19.04
C TRP A 230 23.91 17.57 -20.15
N LYS A 231 22.78 16.94 -19.80
CA LYS A 231 21.79 16.45 -20.78
C LYS A 231 21.19 17.60 -21.58
N ARG A 232 20.79 18.70 -20.91
CA ARG A 232 20.27 19.92 -21.58
C ARG A 232 21.29 20.61 -22.47
N MET A 233 22.59 20.51 -22.12
CA MET A 233 23.69 21.02 -22.96
C MET A 233 24.05 20.10 -24.13
N ASN A 234 23.34 18.98 -24.32
CA ASN A 234 23.56 18.00 -25.40
C ASN A 234 24.96 17.38 -25.41
N TYR A 235 25.63 17.24 -24.25
CA TYR A 235 26.95 16.60 -24.19
C TYR A 235 26.93 15.13 -24.62
N HIS A 236 25.77 14.46 -24.52
CA HIS A 236 25.60 13.07 -24.95
C HIS A 236 25.64 12.87 -26.48
N GLU A 237 25.52 13.95 -27.27
CA GLU A 237 25.65 13.91 -28.74
C GLU A 237 27.10 14.10 -29.20
N ASP A 238 27.97 14.64 -28.34
CA ASP A 238 29.38 14.82 -28.66
C ASP A 238 30.12 13.47 -28.54
N PRO A 239 30.81 13.00 -29.60
CA PRO A 239 31.61 11.77 -29.56
C PRO A 239 32.66 11.75 -28.44
N GLN A 240 33.13 12.91 -27.97
CA GLN A 240 34.10 13.00 -26.86
C GLN A 240 33.51 12.55 -25.52
N TYR A 241 32.19 12.66 -25.34
CA TYR A 241 31.49 12.27 -24.12
C TYR A 241 30.62 11.02 -24.34
N ALA A 242 31.08 10.08 -25.15
CA ALA A 242 30.40 8.80 -25.39
C ALA A 242 30.07 8.04 -24.09
N THR A 243 30.90 8.15 -23.05
CA THR A 243 30.64 7.55 -21.73
C THR A 243 29.42 8.16 -21.04
N PHE A 244 29.15 9.46 -21.25
CA PHE A 244 27.95 10.10 -20.71
C PHE A 244 26.68 9.61 -21.40
N LYS A 245 26.76 9.37 -22.71
CA LYS A 245 25.66 8.72 -23.45
C LYS A 245 25.37 7.32 -22.90
N GLN A 246 26.40 6.51 -22.69
CA GLN A 246 26.26 5.18 -22.07
C GLN A 246 25.65 5.25 -20.67
N LEU A 247 26.03 6.24 -19.85
CA LEU A 247 25.46 6.45 -18.52
C LEU A 247 23.95 6.76 -18.57
N LEU A 248 23.49 7.53 -19.56
CA LEU A 248 22.06 7.83 -19.76
C LEU A 248 21.27 6.61 -20.26
N GLU A 249 21.88 5.76 -21.08
CA GLU A 249 21.24 4.59 -21.68
C GLU A 249 21.13 3.40 -20.70
N ALA A 250 22.09 3.23 -19.79
CA ALA A 250 22.12 2.13 -18.82
C ALA A 250 20.82 1.97 -18.00
N PRO A 251 20.31 3.00 -17.29
CA PRO A 251 19.07 2.88 -16.52
C PRO A 251 17.83 2.69 -17.42
N VAL A 252 17.87 3.14 -18.67
CA VAL A 252 16.78 2.92 -19.64
C VAL A 252 16.74 1.45 -20.08
N SER A 253 17.91 0.84 -20.29
CA SER A 253 18.01 -0.59 -20.59
C SER A 253 17.44 -1.43 -19.44
N ASP A 254 17.86 -1.16 -18.21
CA ASP A 254 17.39 -1.90 -17.02
C ASP A 254 15.90 -1.68 -16.78
N ALA A 255 15.41 -0.45 -16.91
CA ALA A 255 13.98 -0.16 -16.85
C ALA A 255 13.18 -0.92 -17.91
N THR A 256 13.72 -1.03 -19.13
CA THR A 256 13.05 -1.74 -20.23
C THR A 256 12.93 -3.23 -19.95
N ALA A 257 13.96 -3.85 -19.37
CA ALA A 257 13.90 -5.25 -18.95
C ALA A 257 12.78 -5.47 -17.91
N ILE A 258 12.69 -4.60 -16.90
CA ILE A 258 11.62 -4.64 -15.89
C ILE A 258 10.24 -4.51 -16.56
N LEU A 259 10.06 -3.56 -17.47
CA LEU A 259 8.78 -3.33 -18.16
C LEU A 259 8.36 -4.49 -19.07
N GLN A 260 9.30 -5.29 -19.59
CA GLN A 260 9.01 -6.43 -20.45
C GLN A 260 8.60 -7.67 -19.66
N GLU A 261 9.19 -7.89 -18.49
CA GLU A 261 8.91 -9.05 -17.65
C GLU A 261 7.74 -8.82 -16.70
N ARG A 262 7.57 -7.59 -16.20
CA ARG A 262 6.61 -7.31 -15.13
C ARG A 262 5.19 -7.14 -15.68
N TRP A 263 4.27 -7.85 -15.03
CA TRP A 263 2.84 -7.71 -15.24
C TRP A 263 2.14 -7.43 -13.91
N PRO A 264 1.23 -6.46 -13.82
CA PRO A 264 0.82 -5.50 -14.86
C PRO A 264 1.96 -4.54 -15.24
N MET A 265 1.96 -4.06 -16.50
CA MET A 265 3.01 -3.15 -16.97
C MET A 265 3.08 -1.91 -16.05
N PRO A 266 4.23 -1.68 -15.39
CA PRO A 266 4.40 -0.52 -14.52
C PRO A 266 4.28 0.79 -15.28
N ARG A 267 3.90 1.85 -14.57
CA ARG A 267 3.95 3.19 -15.13
C ARG A 267 5.41 3.64 -15.24
N TYR A 268 5.88 3.80 -16.47
CA TYR A 268 7.22 4.35 -16.75
C TYR A 268 7.25 5.87 -16.58
N ILE A 269 8.19 6.36 -15.78
CA ILE A 269 8.37 7.79 -15.46
C ILE A 269 9.82 8.17 -15.67
N VAL A 270 10.06 9.26 -16.41
CA VAL A 270 11.38 9.88 -16.51
C VAL A 270 11.27 11.31 -16.01
N THR A 271 12.13 11.68 -15.07
CA THR A 271 12.14 12.99 -14.44
C THR A 271 13.56 13.41 -14.12
N GLU A 272 13.71 14.65 -13.65
CA GLU A 272 14.97 15.26 -13.27
C GLU A 272 14.81 16.09 -12.00
N TYR A 273 15.91 16.63 -11.49
CA TYR A 273 15.92 17.63 -10.42
C TYR A 273 14.93 18.76 -10.72
N GLU A 274 14.11 19.13 -9.72
CA GLU A 274 12.97 20.07 -9.82
C GLU A 274 11.85 19.69 -10.80
N GLY A 275 11.90 18.51 -11.42
CA GLY A 275 10.83 18.00 -12.27
C GLY A 275 9.56 17.71 -11.45
N SER A 276 8.38 18.06 -11.99
CA SER A 276 7.09 17.85 -11.32
C SER A 276 6.80 16.38 -10.97
N GLN A 277 7.34 15.45 -11.76
CA GLN A 277 7.20 14.00 -11.55
C GLN A 277 8.21 13.45 -10.53
N ALA A 278 9.21 14.23 -10.08
CA ALA A 278 10.17 13.81 -9.05
C ALA A 278 9.49 13.52 -7.71
N ARG A 279 8.29 14.07 -7.47
CA ARG A 279 7.47 13.80 -6.28
C ARG A 279 7.19 12.31 -6.06
N PHE A 280 7.13 11.50 -7.13
CA PHE A 280 6.91 10.06 -7.01
C PHE A 280 8.07 9.40 -6.26
N LEU A 281 9.32 9.79 -6.54
CA LEU A 281 10.50 9.37 -5.77
C LEU A 281 10.51 9.99 -4.37
N LEU A 282 10.34 11.31 -4.27
CA LEU A 282 10.46 12.02 -2.98
C LEU A 282 9.43 11.58 -1.94
N SER A 283 8.26 11.08 -2.37
CA SER A 283 7.24 10.54 -1.47
C SER A 283 7.57 9.15 -0.90
N LYS A 284 8.58 8.46 -1.45
CA LYS A 284 8.96 7.09 -1.07
C LYS A 284 10.25 7.02 -0.26
N VAL A 285 11.10 8.04 -0.35
CA VAL A 285 12.39 8.08 0.37
C VAL A 285 12.23 8.39 1.84
N ASN A 286 13.08 7.77 2.65
CA ASN A 286 13.22 8.11 4.05
C ASN A 286 13.75 9.56 4.20
N PRO A 287 13.06 10.44 4.95
CA PRO A 287 13.44 11.85 5.09
C PRO A 287 14.52 12.03 6.16
N SER A 288 15.74 11.54 5.90
CA SER A 288 16.88 11.80 6.79
C SER A 288 17.37 13.25 6.70
N LEU A 289 17.18 13.88 5.54
CA LEU A 289 17.42 15.31 5.29
C LEU A 289 16.09 16.03 5.19
N THR A 290 15.75 16.87 6.18
CA THR A 290 14.53 17.70 6.18
C THR A 290 14.86 19.17 6.38
N HIS A 291 13.90 20.02 6.00
CA HIS A 291 13.95 21.46 6.24
C HIS A 291 14.10 21.85 7.73
N ASN A 292 13.74 20.95 8.65
CA ASN A 292 13.83 21.16 10.10
C ASN A 292 15.20 20.78 10.71
N ASN A 293 16.09 20.15 9.94
CA ASN A 293 17.43 19.79 10.41
C ASN A 293 18.54 20.46 9.55
N PRO A 294 18.80 21.77 9.77
CA PRO A 294 19.71 22.57 8.94
C PRO A 294 21.20 22.18 9.05
N TYR A 295 21.57 21.23 9.91
CA TYR A 295 22.97 20.78 10.07
C TYR A 295 23.39 19.69 9.09
N ALA A 296 22.48 19.17 8.27
CA ALA A 296 22.84 18.18 7.26
C ALA A 296 23.29 18.87 5.96
N SER A 297 24.46 19.50 6.03
CA SER A 297 25.08 20.28 4.94
C SER A 297 25.79 19.43 3.89
N GLU A 298 25.60 18.10 3.86
CA GLU A 298 26.26 17.22 2.89
C GLU A 298 25.26 16.68 1.86
N GLY A 299 25.19 17.37 0.72
CA GLY A 299 25.03 16.78 -0.62
C GLY A 299 23.66 16.23 -1.06
N GLY A 300 22.70 16.00 -0.17
CA GLY A 300 21.40 15.41 -0.54
C GLY A 300 20.26 16.42 -0.72
N ALA A 301 19.19 15.99 -1.41
CA ALA A 301 18.00 16.81 -1.63
C ALA A 301 17.08 16.79 -0.38
N PRO A 302 16.90 17.92 0.33
CA PRO A 302 16.03 17.96 1.50
C PRO A 302 14.56 17.77 1.10
N VAL A 303 13.85 16.91 1.83
CA VAL A 303 12.41 16.68 1.61
C VAL A 303 11.58 17.53 2.56
N PHE A 304 10.54 18.16 2.02
CA PHE A 304 9.56 18.91 2.79
C PHE A 304 8.49 17.96 3.33
N THR A 305 8.76 17.38 4.50
CA THR A 305 7.80 16.54 5.24
C THR A 305 7.97 16.70 6.75
N ASP A 306 6.90 16.42 7.49
CA ASP A 306 6.88 16.28 8.96
C ASP A 306 7.07 14.80 9.39
N ASP A 307 7.26 13.89 8.44
CA ASP A 307 7.50 12.49 8.71
C ASP A 307 8.82 12.25 9.46
N VAL A 308 8.80 11.23 10.32
CA VAL A 308 9.93 10.86 11.17
C VAL A 308 10.89 9.97 10.39
N SER A 309 12.18 10.31 10.39
CA SER A 309 13.22 9.49 9.75
C SER A 309 13.36 8.12 10.42
N LEU A 310 13.84 7.13 9.65
CA LEU A 310 14.08 5.78 10.15
C LEU A 310 15.02 5.77 11.37
N GLN A 311 16.02 6.65 11.41
CA GLN A 311 16.94 6.76 12.54
C GLN A 311 16.20 7.14 13.82
N VAL A 312 15.37 8.18 13.78
CA VAL A 312 14.59 8.62 14.95
C VAL A 312 13.60 7.53 15.39
N PHE A 313 12.97 6.84 14.43
CA PHE A 313 12.12 5.69 14.72
C PHE A 313 12.88 4.59 15.46
N VAL A 314 14.06 4.20 14.96
CA VAL A 314 14.91 3.16 15.58
C VAL A 314 15.42 3.60 16.95
N GLU A 315 15.76 4.88 17.15
CA GLU A 315 16.14 5.41 18.46
C GLU A 315 15.00 5.33 19.47
N HIS A 316 13.78 5.69 19.07
CA HIS A 316 12.59 5.52 19.92
C HIS A 316 12.32 4.04 20.19
N LEU A 317 12.46 3.17 19.20
CA LEU A 317 12.32 1.73 19.36
C LEU A 317 13.35 1.18 20.36
N LYS A 318 14.63 1.57 20.24
CA LYS A 318 15.71 1.18 21.16
C LYS A 318 15.40 1.64 22.58
N LYS A 319 14.95 2.88 22.77
CA LYS A 319 14.56 3.43 24.09
C LYS A 319 13.42 2.63 24.71
N LEU A 320 12.37 2.32 23.94
CA LEU A 320 11.21 1.56 24.42
C LEU A 320 11.52 0.08 24.64
N ALA A 321 12.36 -0.53 23.80
CA ALA A 321 12.76 -1.93 23.94
C ALA A 321 13.72 -2.16 25.12
N SER A 322 14.53 -1.15 25.48
CA SER A 322 15.45 -1.20 26.62
C SER A 322 14.86 -0.69 27.94
N SER A 323 13.68 -0.05 27.91
CA SER A 323 12.95 0.27 29.14
C SER A 323 12.32 -0.99 29.72
N SER A 324 12.71 -1.36 30.94
CA SER A 324 12.20 -2.54 31.64
C SER A 324 10.68 -2.49 31.76
N SER A 325 10.00 -3.56 31.36
CA SER A 325 8.57 -3.78 31.62
C SER A 325 8.38 -3.87 33.14
N THR A 326 7.92 -2.78 33.74
CA THR A 326 7.46 -2.75 35.14
C THR A 326 5.96 -2.99 35.20
#